data_AF-A0A3D8M6A2-F1
#
_entry.id   AF-A0A3D8M6A2-F1
#
_cell.length_a   1.000
_cell.length_b   1.000
_cell.length_c   1.000
_cell.angle_alpha   90.00
_cell.angle_beta   90.00
_cell.angle_gamma   90.00
#
_symmetry.space_group_name_H-M   'P 1'
#
loop_
_entity.id
_entity.type
_entity.pdbx_description
1 polymer ?
#
loop_
_entity_poly.entity_id
_entity_poly.type
_entity_poly.pdbx_seq_one_letter_code
_entity_poly.pdbx_strand_id
1 'polypeptide(L)' 'MTTKSLPELLQRSLQSHIEEADLHADEETRQILDKLSVLSAKVAEAKAKALARRAAGKNR' A
#
# COMPACT_ATOMS: atom_id res chain seq x y z
N MET A 1 -10.57 5.54 -11.81
CA MET A 1 -10.59 4.74 -10.58
C MET A 1 -9.21 4.13 -10.39
N THR A 2 -8.32 4.78 -9.63
CA THR A 2 -7.04 4.16 -9.25
C THR A 2 -7.37 2.96 -8.37
N THR A 3 -7.21 1.76 -8.92
CA THR A 3 -7.34 0.54 -8.13
C THR A 3 -6.28 0.59 -7.04
N LYS A 4 -6.74 0.63 -5.78
CA LYS A 4 -5.87 0.60 -4.59
C LYS A 4 -4.83 -0.49 -4.75
N SER A 5 -3.61 -0.21 -4.30
CA SER A 5 -2.56 -1.22 -4.36
C SER A 5 -2.91 -2.38 -3.41
N LEU A 6 -2.44 -3.60 -3.71
CA LEU A 6 -2.63 -4.73 -2.80
C LEU A 6 -2.12 -4.41 -1.38
N PRO A 7 -0.96 -3.75 -1.18
CA PRO A 7 -0.53 -3.27 0.13
C PRO A 7 -1.53 -2.34 0.83
N GLU A 8 -2.18 -1.42 0.11
CA GLU A 8 -3.22 -0.54 0.69
C GLU A 8 -4.46 -1.31 1.13
N LEU A 9 -4.83 -2.36 0.40
CA LEU A 9 -5.94 -3.24 0.76
C LEU A 9 -5.60 -4.04 2.03
N LEU A 10 -4.39 -4.59 2.10
CA LEU A 10 -3.90 -5.31 3.27
C LEU A 10 -3.82 -4.40 4.50
N GLN A 11 -3.33 -3.16 4.34
CA GLN A 11 -3.27 -2.18 5.42
C GLN A 11 -4.65 -1.89 6.00
N ARG A 12 -5.66 -1.66 5.13
CA ARG A 12 -7.03 -1.41 5.57
C ARG A 12 -7.64 -2.62 6.28
N SER A 13 -7.45 -3.82 5.72
CA SER A 13 -7.96 -5.04 6.33
C SER A 13 -7.35 -5.28 7.72
N LEU A 14 -6.04 -5.02 7.87
CA LEU A 14 -5.37 -5.14 9.15
C LEU A 14 -5.85 -4.09 10.16
N GLN A 15 -6.04 -2.83 9.73
CA GLN A 15 -6.62 -1.79 10.60
C GLN A 15 -8.00 -2.18 11.12
N SER A 16 -8.89 -2.68 10.25
CA SER A 16 -10.21 -3.14 10.67
C SER A 16 -10.13 -4.27 11.69
N HIS A 17 -9.24 -5.26 11.52
CA HIS A 17 -9.08 -6.33 12.50
C HIS A 17 -8.48 -5.86 13.83
N ILE A 18 -7.57 -4.87 13.81
CA ILE A 18 -7.03 -4.28 15.04
C ILE A 18 -8.13 -3.56 15.82
N GLU A 19 -8.99 -2.81 15.13
CA GLU A 19 -10.14 -2.12 15.73
C GLU A 19 -11.16 -3.11 16.30
N GLU A 20 -11.49 -4.17 15.55
CA GLU A 20 -12.43 -5.21 15.97
C GLU A 20 -11.94 -6.02 17.19
N ALA A 21 -10.62 -6.19 17.32
CA ALA A 21 -10.01 -6.97 18.38
C ALA A 21 -9.46 -6.14 19.56
N ASP A 22 -9.63 -4.81 19.54
CA ASP A 22 -9.09 -3.86 20.54
C ASP A 22 -7.55 -3.99 20.74
N LEU A 23 -6.81 -4.26 19.66
CA LEU A 23 -5.36 -4.51 19.68
C LEU A 23 -4.52 -3.23 19.47
N HIS A 24 -5.07 -2.05 19.77
CA HIS A 24 -4.45 -0.77 19.41
C HIS A 24 -3.06 -0.52 20.03
N ALA A 25 -2.75 -1.19 21.15
CA ALA A 25 -1.47 -1.08 21.84
C ALA A 25 -0.46 -2.14 21.41
N ASP A 26 -0.84 -3.09 20.55
CA ASP A 26 0.06 -4.15 20.12
C ASP A 26 1.15 -3.60 19.19
N GLU A 27 2.40 -3.74 19.63
CA GLU A 27 3.57 -3.20 18.95
C GLU A 27 3.85 -3.91 17.62
N GLU A 28 3.60 -5.21 17.54
CA GLU A 28 3.80 -5.97 16.30
C GLU A 28 2.83 -5.51 15.21
N THR A 29 1.55 -5.30 15.56
CA THR A 29 0.55 -4.79 14.61
C THR A 29 0.90 -3.40 14.10
N ARG A 30 1.41 -2.50 14.96
CA ARG A 30 1.89 -1.17 14.56
C ARG A 30 3.06 -1.27 13.58
N GLN A 31 4.03 -2.13 13.85
CA GLN A 31 5.17 -2.35 12.95
C GLN A 31 4.74 -2.93 11.61
N ILE A 32 3.74 -3.81 11.57
CA ILE A 32 3.19 -4.34 10.32
C ILE A 32 2.50 -3.22 9.52
N LEU A 33 1.71 -2.37 10.17
CA LEU A 33 1.08 -1.21 9.51
C LEU A 33 2.11 -0.26 8.90
N ASP A 34 3.22 0.02 9.60
CA ASP A 34 4.29 0.87 9.08
C ASP A 34 4.98 0.23 7.86
N LYS A 35 5.30 -1.06 7.93
CA LYS A 35 5.85 -1.82 6.80
C LYS A 35 4.92 -1.81 5.58
N LEU A 36 3.61 -1.95 5.80
CA LEU A 36 2.60 -1.88 4.73
C LEU A 36 2.51 -0.48 4.12
N SER A 37 2.61 0.57 4.92
CA SER A 37 2.67 1.96 4.45
C SER A 37 3.88 2.20 3.53
N VAL A 38 5.08 1.80 3.98
CA VAL A 38 6.32 1.90 3.19
C VAL A 38 6.23 1.08 1.89
N LEU A 39 5.68 -0.13 1.96
CA LEU A 39 5.51 -0.98 0.78
C LEU A 39 4.52 -0.37 -0.22
N SER A 40 3.42 0.22 0.25
CA SER A 40 2.46 0.91 -0.60
C SER A 40 3.12 2.05 -1.39
N ALA A 41 3.91 2.90 -0.71
CA ALA A 41 4.62 4.00 -1.35
C ALA A 41 5.56 3.51 -2.47
N LYS A 42 6.34 2.46 -2.20
CA LYS A 42 7.23 1.85 -3.21
C LYS A 42 6.47 1.29 -4.41
N VAL A 43 5.30 0.68 -4.18
CA VAL A 43 4.44 0.17 -5.27
C VAL A 43 3.87 1.32 -6.09
N ALA A 44 3.45 2.42 -5.46
CA ALA A 44 2.95 3.60 -6.15
C ALA A 44 4.03 4.21 -7.06
N GLU A 45 5.26 4.35 -6.55
CA GLU A 45 6.41 4.81 -7.34
C GLU A 45 6.72 3.88 -8.53
N ALA A 46 6.74 2.56 -8.29
CA ALA A 46 7.00 1.58 -9.34
C ALA A 46 5.90 1.62 -10.43
N LYS A 47 4.63 1.75 -10.04
CA LYS A 47 3.51 1.94 -10.98
C LYS A 47 3.67 3.23 -11.78
N ALA A 48 4.00 4.34 -11.14
CA ALA A 48 4.23 5.61 -11.82
C ALA A 48 5.37 5.51 -12.85
N LYS A 49 6.50 4.89 -12.47
CA LYS A 49 7.62 4.64 -13.38
C LYS A 49 7.21 3.76 -14.58
N ALA A 50 6.44 2.70 -14.35
CA ALA A 50 5.96 1.83 -15.42
C ALA A 50 5.00 2.56 -16.39
N LEU A 51 4.10 3.39 -15.85
CA LEU A 51 3.18 4.20 -16.65
C LEU A 51 3.94 5.24 -17.49
N ALA A 52 4.92 5.93 -16.91
CA ALA A 52 5.76 6.90 -17.62
C ALA A 52 6.52 6.24 -18.78
N ARG A 53 7.09 5.05 -18.57
CA ARG A 53 7.77 4.27 -19.63
C ARG A 53 6.82 3.88 -20.76
N ARG A 54 5.60 3.44 -20.44
CA ARG A 54 4.58 3.11 -21.45
C ARG A 54 4.16 4.34 -22.25
N ALA A 55 3.98 5.49 -21.60
CA ALA A 55 3.64 6.74 -22.28
C ALA A 55 4.78 7.21 -23.21
N ALA A 56 6.03 7.16 -22.76
CA ALA A 56 7.19 7.54 -23.55
C ALA A 56 7.42 6.61 -24.76
N GLY A 57 7.14 5.31 -24.63
CA GLY A 57 7.22 4.35 -25.73
C GLY A 57 6.09 4.47 -26.77
N LYS A 58 4.95 5.08 -26.41
CA LYS A 58 3.81 5.28 -27.32
C LYS A 58 3.93 6.55 -28.18
N ASN A 59 4.82 7.47 -27.81
CA ASN A 59 5.10 8.73 -28.52
C ASN A 59 6.32 8.66 -29.47
N ARG A 60 6.82 7.46 -29.74
CA ARG A 60 7.87 7.16 -30.73
C ARG A 60 7.27 6.39 -31.90
#